data_AF-A0A1I0KG82-F1
#
_entry.id   AF-A0A1I0KG82-F1
#
_cell.length_a   1.000
_cell.length_b   1.000
_cell.length_c   1.000
_cell.angle_alpha   90.00
_cell.angle_beta   90.00
_cell.angle_gamma   90.00
#
_symmetry.space_group_name_H-M   'P 1'
#
loop_
_entity.id
_entity.type
_entity.pdbx_description
1 polymer ?
#
loop_
_entity_poly.entity_id
_entity_poly.type
_entity_poly.pdbx_seq_one_letter_code
_entity_poly.pdbx_strand_id
1 'polypeptide(L)' 'AEIFRDKELKRCAVCGRVFVPKSNRAKYCPDCAARVHRRQKTESERKRRSTVDS' A
#
# COMPACT_ATOMS: atom_id res chain seq x y z
N ALA A 1 5.19 -16.78 16.49
CA ALA A 1 5.63 -16.75 15.08
C ALA A 1 6.41 -15.46 14.84
N GLU A 2 7.71 -15.48 15.12
CA GLU A 2 8.59 -14.31 15.05
C GLU A 2 9.22 -14.24 13.65
N ILE A 3 8.51 -13.61 12.72
CA ILE A 3 8.99 -13.41 11.34
C ILE A 3 9.41 -11.93 11.21
N PHE A 4 10.48 -11.56 11.94
CA PHE A 4 11.11 -10.23 11.86
C PHE A 4 12.48 -10.27 11.19
N ARG A 5 12.70 -11.25 10.32
CA ARG A 5 13.83 -11.22 9.39
C ARG A 5 13.30 -10.72 8.07
N ASP A 6 13.75 -9.51 7.71
CA ASP A 6 13.88 -8.95 6.36
C ASP A 6 13.77 -7.42 6.46
N LYS A 7 14.71 -6.80 7.20
CA LYS A 7 15.02 -5.37 7.03
C LYS A 7 15.91 -5.18 5.79
N GLU A 8 15.67 -5.95 4.74
CA GLU A 8 16.25 -5.72 3.44
C GLU A 8 15.51 -4.56 2.79
N LEU A 9 16.28 -3.69 2.17
CA LEU A 9 15.74 -2.57 1.42
C LEU A 9 14.87 -3.11 0.27
N LYS A 10 13.63 -2.62 0.16
CA LYS A 10 12.71 -3.00 -0.92
C LYS A 10 12.61 -1.89 -1.95
N ARG A 11 12.22 -2.25 -3.18
CA ARG A 11 11.91 -1.28 -4.24
C ARG A 11 10.42 -1.00 -4.27
N CYS A 12 10.06 0.27 -4.36
CA CYS A 12 8.66 0.68 -4.48
C CYS A 12 8.10 0.26 -5.84
N ALA A 13 6.98 -0.45 -5.86
CA ALA A 13 6.32 -0.87 -7.10
C ALA A 13 5.74 0.28 -7.94
N VAL A 14 5.66 1.51 -7.41
CA VAL A 14 5.13 2.70 -8.13
C VAL A 14 6.27 3.52 -8.74
N CYS A 15 7.32 3.82 -7.98
CA CYS A 15 8.38 4.73 -8.41
C CYS A 15 9.78 4.08 -8.47
N GLY A 16 9.91 2.80 -8.16
CA GLY A 16 11.17 2.05 -8.18
C GLY A 16 12.17 2.40 -7.06
N ARG A 17 11.93 3.48 -6.29
CA ARG A 17 12.83 3.93 -5.22
C ARG A 17 13.00 2.86 -4.16
N VAL A 18 14.24 2.72 -3.71
CA VAL A 18 14.62 1.86 -2.61
C VAL A 18 14.14 2.49 -1.30
N PHE A 19 13.51 1.71 -0.42
CA PHE A 19 13.01 2.17 0.87
C PHE A 19 13.15 1.08 1.93
N VAL A 20 13.19 1.48 3.21
CA VAL A 20 13.15 0.55 4.34
C VAL A 20 11.69 0.18 4.62
N PRO A 21 11.28 -1.08 4.42
CA PRO A 21 9.91 -1.50 4.72
C PRO A 21 9.68 -1.60 6.23
N LYS A 22 8.51 -1.13 6.70
CA LYS A 22 8.06 -1.33 8.09
C LYS A 22 7.54 -2.75 8.37
N SER A 23 7.14 -3.46 7.32
CA SER A 23 6.62 -4.83 7.41
C SER A 23 6.97 -5.62 6.14
N ASN A 24 7.01 -6.95 6.25
CA ASN A 24 7.33 -7.79 5.10
C ASN A 24 6.30 -7.66 3.95
N ARG A 25 5.06 -7.21 4.23
CA ARG A 25 4.02 -6.99 3.22
C ARG A 25 4.11 -5.64 2.50
N ALA A 26 5.03 -4.75 2.89
CA ALA A 26 5.14 -3.42 2.28
C ALA A 26 5.59 -3.51 0.81
N LYS A 27 4.79 -2.91 -0.09
CA LYS A 27 5.04 -2.86 -1.55
C LYS A 27 5.43 -1.46 -2.06
N TYR A 28 5.15 -0.43 -1.27
CA TYR A 28 5.28 0.97 -1.69
C TYR A 28 6.15 1.75 -0.70
N CYS A 29 6.93 2.71 -1.20
CA CYS A 29 7.59 3.69 -0.34
C CYS A 29 6.53 4.54 0.38
N PRO A 30 6.88 5.23 1.49
CA PRO A 30 5.92 6.00 2.28
C PRO A 30 5.08 6.98 1.47
N ASP A 31 5.71 7.70 0.52
CA ASP A 31 5.03 8.69 -0.32
C ASP A 31 4.01 8.06 -1.28
N CYS A 32 4.41 6.96 -1.93
CA CYS A 32 3.54 6.25 -2.86
C CYS A 32 2.44 5.48 -2.13
N ALA A 33 2.73 4.93 -0.95
CA ALA A 33 1.75 4.26 -0.11
C ALA A 33 0.59 5.21 0.24
N ALA A 34 0.90 6.43 0.68
CA ALA A 34 -0.12 7.42 1.00
C ALA A 34 -1.03 7.75 -0.19
N ARG A 35 -0.45 7.92 -1.39
CA ARG A 35 -1.22 8.20 -2.62
C ARG A 35 -2.09 7.02 -3.04
N VAL A 36 -1.53 5.81 -3.08
CA VAL A 36 -2.26 4.59 -3.47
C VAL A 36 -3.38 4.29 -2.49
N HIS A 37 -3.13 4.37 -1.19
CA HIS A 37 -4.16 4.12 -0.17
C HIS A 37 -5.31 5.12 -0.25
N ARG A 38 -5.02 6.41 -0.47
CA ARG A 38 -6.08 7.42 -0.68
C ARG A 38 -6.96 7.05 -1.88
N ARG A 39 -6.34 6.75 -3.02
CA ARG A 39 -7.06 6.34 -4.24
C ARG A 39 -7.92 5.09 -4.01
N GLN A 40 -7.34 4.05 -3.42
CA GLN A 40 -8.05 2.81 -3.11
C GLN A 40 -9.23 3.03 -2.16
N LYS A 41 -9.07 3.88 -1.13
CA LYS A 41 -10.16 4.24 -0.22
C LYS A 41 -11.31 4.91 -0.98
N THR A 42 -11.01 5.90 -1.81
CA THR A 42 -12.02 6.59 -2.63
C THR A 42 -12.72 5.65 -3.61
N GLU A 43 -11.97 4.79 -4.31
CA GLU A 43 -12.54 3.81 -5.24
C GLU A 43 -13.42 2.77 -4.51
N SER A 44 -12.96 2.28 -3.36
CA SER A 44 -13.73 1.34 -2.54
C SER A 44 -15.01 1.96 -2.00
N GLU A 45 -14.96 3.21 -1.55
CA GLU A 45 -16.15 3.94 -1.08
C GLU A 45 -17.14 4.19 -2.21
N ARG A 46 -16.66 4.59 -3.40
CA ARG A 46 -17.50 4.75 -4.60
C ARG A 46 -18.20 3.44 -4.96
N LYS A 47 -17.46 2.33 -5.04
CA LYS A 47 -18.03 1.01 -5.34
C LYS A 47 -19.08 0.59 -4.31
N ARG A 48 -18.82 0.85 -3.03
CA ARG A 48 -19.77 0.55 -1.95
C ARG A 48 -21.06 1.39 -2.03
N ARG A 49 -20.98 2.67 -2.40
CA ARG A 49 -22.18 3.50 -2.60
C ARG A 49 -23.00 3.02 -3.79
N SER A 50 -22.35 2.73 -4.92
CA SER A 50 -23.05 2.24 -6.10
C SER A 50 -23.77 0.90 -5.89
N THR A 51 -23.34 0.08 -4.93
CA THR A 51 -24.04 -1.18 -4.59
C THR A 51 -25.18 -1.02 -3.59
N VAL A 52 -25.32 0.14 -2.94
CA VAL A 52 -26.38 0.41 -1.95
C VAL A 52 -27.59 1.07 -2.60
N ASP A 53 -27.37 1.85 -3.66
CA ASP A 53 -28.43 2.50 -4.44
C ASP A 53 -28.97 1.62 -5.60
N SER A 54 -28.72 0.30 -5.57
CA SER A 54 -29.23 -0.69 -6.54
C SER A 54 -30.10 -1.74 -5.87
#